data_AF-A0A0D0CRT7-F1
#
_entry.id   AF-A0A0D0CRT7-F1
#
_cell.length_a   1.000
_cell.length_b   1.000
_cell.length_c   1.000
_cell.angle_alpha   90.00
_cell.angle_beta   90.00
_cell.angle_gamma   90.00
#
_symmetry.space_group_name_H-M   'P 1'
#
loop_
_entity.id
_entity.type
_entity.pdbx_description
1 polymer ?
#
loop_
_entity_poly.entity_id
_entity_poly.type
_entity_poly.pdbx_seq_one_letter_code
_entity_poly.pdbx_strand_id
1 'polypeptide(L)'
;VVTWRYEGQKSIAEIAELAGCSECIVFKILRLHRDFGHVNNPFARCRGRPRSLDQHDLMYIRSILNTNPSLYLDEIQEQLLTTRGIE
;
A
#
# COMPACT_ATOMS: atom_id res chain seq x y z
N VAL A 1 2.51 -19.99 -2.25
CA VAL A 1 1.76 -20.45 -1.05
C VAL A 1 0.31 -20.82 -1.38
N VAL A 2 -0.57 -19.87 -1.74
CA VAL A 2 -2.00 -20.17 -2.00
C VAL A 2 -2.18 -21.13 -3.17
N THR A 3 -1.56 -20.86 -4.32
CA THR A 3 -1.56 -21.72 -5.51
C THR A 3 -1.09 -23.15 -5.19
N TRP A 4 0.00 -23.29 -4.42
CA TRP A 4 0.52 -24.61 -4.01
C TRP A 4 -0.45 -25.40 -3.12
N ARG A 5 -1.33 -24.73 -2.38
CA ARG A 5 -2.33 -25.37 -1.53
C ARG A 5 -3.57 -25.78 -2.32
N TYR A 6 -4.09 -24.91 -3.19
CA TYR A 6 -5.33 -25.17 -3.92
C TYR A 6 -5.13 -25.98 -5.20
N GLU A 7 -4.09 -25.68 -5.98
CA GLU A 7 -3.78 -26.37 -7.24
C GLU A 7 -2.80 -27.53 -7.03
N GLY A 8 -1.81 -27.32 -6.14
CA GLY A 8 -0.76 -28.31 -5.89
C GLY A 8 -1.08 -29.36 -4.84
N GLN A 9 -2.18 -29.21 -4.08
CA GLN A 9 -2.57 -30.07 -2.94
C GLN A 9 -1.40 -30.41 -1.99
N LYS A 10 -0.40 -29.52 -1.89
CA LYS A 10 0.79 -29.76 -1.08
C LYS A 10 0.50 -29.63 0.41
N SER A 11 1.28 -30.36 1.21
CA SER A 11 1.18 -30.27 2.67
C SER A 11 1.66 -28.90 3.17
N ILE A 12 1.21 -28.49 4.35
CA ILE A 12 1.58 -27.18 4.91
C ILE A 12 3.07 -27.14 5.25
N ALA A 13 3.62 -28.25 5.75
CA ALA A 13 5.05 -28.41 6.04
C ALA A 13 5.90 -28.27 4.77
N GLU A 14 5.50 -28.94 3.68
CA GLU A 14 6.20 -28.83 2.39
C GLU A 14 6.12 -27.41 1.82
N ILE A 15 4.98 -26.73 1.97
CA ILE A 15 4.82 -25.33 1.56
C ILE A 15 5.71 -24.40 2.41
N ALA A 16 5.82 -24.66 3.71
CA ALA A 16 6.65 -23.88 4.63
C ALA A 16 8.14 -24.03 4.26
N GLU A 17 8.59 -25.25 4.00
CA GLU A 17 9.94 -25.55 3.55
C GLU A 17 10.26 -24.91 2.19
N LEU A 18 9.38 -25.08 1.20
CA LEU A 18 9.53 -24.48 -0.14
C LEU A 18 9.51 -22.95 -0.10
N ALA A 19 8.75 -22.35 0.82
CA ALA A 19 8.68 -20.90 1.00
C ALA A 19 9.78 -20.33 1.89
N GLY A 20 10.58 -21.17 2.57
CA GLY A 20 11.53 -20.73 3.59
C GLY A 20 10.87 -19.98 4.75
N CYS A 21 9.61 -20.27 5.04
CA CYS A 21 8.79 -19.58 6.04
C CYS A 21 8.32 -20.55 7.12
N SER A 22 7.93 -20.05 8.29
CA SER A 22 7.32 -20.91 9.31
C SER A 22 5.91 -21.36 8.92
N GLU A 23 5.51 -22.54 9.38
CA GLU A 23 4.15 -23.07 9.17
C GLU A 23 3.07 -22.10 9.68
N CYS A 24 3.34 -21.41 10.79
CA CYS A 24 2.45 -20.38 11.34
C CYS A 24 2.12 -19.28 10.32
N ILE A 25 3.11 -18.85 9.52
CA ILE A 25 2.91 -17.86 8.46
C ILE A 25 2.04 -18.44 7.34
N VAL A 26 2.28 -19.68 6.95
CA VAL A 26 1.47 -20.39 5.94
C VAL A 26 0.00 -20.48 6.40
N PHE A 27 -0.25 -20.88 7.65
CA PHE A 27 -1.60 -20.90 8.22
C PHE A 27 -2.25 -19.51 8.22
N LYS A 28 -1.50 -18.46 8.60
CA LYS A 28 -2.00 -17.08 8.60
C LYS A 28 -2.38 -16.61 7.20
N ILE A 29 -1.54 -16.88 6.20
CA ILE A 29 -1.79 -16.54 4.80
C ILE A 29 -3.04 -17.27 4.28
N LEU A 30 -3.15 -18.58 4.54
CA LEU A 30 -4.31 -19.37 4.12
C LEU A 30 -5.60 -18.91 4.79
N ARG A 31 -5.53 -18.53 6.07
CA ARG A 31 -6.67 -17.94 6.79
C ARG A 31 -7.11 -16.62 6.17
N LEU A 32 -6.17 -15.70 5.93
CA LEU A 32 -6.47 -14.41 5.29
C LEU A 32 -7.07 -14.59 3.90
N HIS A 33 -6.52 -15.53 3.11
CA HIS A 33 -7.06 -15.85 1.80
C HIS A 33 -8.47 -16.44 1.86
N ARG A 34 -8.77 -17.30 2.84
CA ARG A 34 -10.12 -17.84 3.02
C ARG A 34 -11.12 -16.77 3.45
N ASP A 35 -10.72 -15.89 4.37
CA ASP A 35 -11.63 -14.93 4.99
C ASP A 35 -11.84 -13.67 4.12
N PHE A 36 -10.84 -13.26 3.31
CA PHE A 36 -10.88 -12.02 2.50
C PHE A 36 -10.64 -12.23 1.00
N GLY A 37 -10.39 -13.46 0.53
CA GLY A 37 -10.00 -13.75 -0.85
C GLY A 37 -8.60 -13.21 -1.22
N HIS A 38 -7.90 -12.57 -0.28
CA HIS A 38 -6.62 -11.91 -0.50
C HIS A 38 -5.64 -12.30 0.61
N VAL A 39 -4.35 -12.32 0.28
CA VAL A 39 -3.27 -12.58 1.25
C VAL A 39 -3.11 -11.43 2.25
N ASN A 40 -3.63 -10.25 1.91
CA ASN A 40 -3.66 -9.07 2.76
C ASN A 40 -5.09 -8.80 3.24
N ASN A 41 -5.24 -8.34 4.48
CA ASN A 41 -6.54 -7.91 4.99
C ASN A 41 -6.90 -6.54 4.36
N PRO A 42 -7.92 -6.46 3.48
CA PRO A 42 -8.31 -5.21 2.83
C PRO A 42 -8.94 -4.20 3.80
N PHE A 43 -9.39 -4.65 4.96
CA PHE A 43 -9.94 -3.81 6.03
C PHE A 43 -8.91 -3.49 7.12
N ALA A 44 -7.64 -3.88 6.92
CA ALA A 44 -6.59 -3.47 7.84
C ALA A 44 -6.49 -1.94 7.81
N ARG A 45 -6.84 -1.30 8.93
CA ARG A 45 -6.65 0.13 9.10
C ARG A 45 -5.15 0.43 8.92
N CYS A 46 -4.83 1.35 8.00
CA CYS A 46 -3.48 1.91 7.92
C CYS A 46 -3.12 2.45 9.30
N ARG A 47 -2.03 1.93 9.87
CA ARG A 47 -1.50 2.46 11.13
C ARG A 47 -0.81 3.78 10.80
N GLY A 48 -1.39 4.91 11.23
CA GLY A 48 -0.83 6.24 11.03
C GLY A 48 -1.89 7.33 10.85
N ARG A 49 -1.44 8.59 10.79
CA ARG A 49 -2.29 9.73 10.41
C ARG A 49 -2.60 9.63 8.91
N PRO A 50 -3.85 9.89 8.47
CA PRO A 50 -4.17 10.03 7.05
C PRO A 50 -3.22 11.03 6.39
N ARG A 51 -2.77 10.74 5.16
CA ARG A 51 -1.93 11.67 4.41
C ARG A 51 -2.74 12.93 4.11
N SER A 52 -2.18 14.11 4.43
CA SER A 52 -2.81 15.40 4.11
C SER A 52 -2.77 15.71 2.60
N LEU A 53 -1.80 15.13 1.88
CA LEU A 53 -1.61 15.27 0.45
C LEU A 53 -2.05 13.98 -0.25
N ASP A 54 -2.91 14.14 -1.25
CA ASP A 54 -3.31 13.10 -2.17
C ASP A 54 -2.28 12.95 -3.30
N GLN A 55 -2.40 11.88 -4.08
CA GLN A 55 -1.57 11.64 -5.25
C GLN A 55 -1.65 12.79 -6.27
N HIS A 56 -2.81 13.43 -6.42
CA HIS A 56 -2.96 14.57 -7.31
C HIS A 56 -2.08 15.76 -6.88
N ASP A 57 -2.07 16.08 -5.59
CA ASP A 57 -1.26 17.18 -5.06
C ASP A 57 0.24 16.90 -5.24
N LEU A 58 0.66 15.65 -5.02
CA LEU A 58 2.05 15.26 -5.23
C LEU A 58 2.48 15.42 -6.70
N MET A 59 1.59 15.13 -7.65
CA MET A 59 1.87 15.35 -9.07
C MET A 59 1.93 16.84 -9.41
N TYR A 60 1.04 17.64 -8.82
CA TYR A 60 1.04 19.09 -9.01
C TYR A 60 2.31 19.74 -8.45
N ILE A 61 2.71 19.43 -7.22
CA ILE A 61 3.96 19.91 -6.60
C ILE A 61 5.17 19.56 -7.48
N ARG A 62 5.22 18.33 -7.99
CA ARG A 62 6.31 17.89 -8.90
C ARG A 62 6.32 18.71 -10.19
N SER A 63 5.16 18.98 -10.78
CA SER A 63 5.08 19.81 -11.98
C SER A 63 5.58 21.22 -11.71
N ILE A 64 5.18 21.83 -10.60
CA ILE A 64 5.60 23.17 -10.20
C ILE A 64 7.13 23.23 -10.02
N LEU A 65 7.69 22.29 -9.26
CA LEU A 65 9.14 22.23 -9.00
C LEU A 65 9.95 22.00 -10.28
N ASN A 66 9.41 21.24 -11.24
CA ASN A 66 10.06 21.05 -12.53
C ASN A 66 10.07 22.33 -13.37
N THR A 67 9.01 23.14 -13.30
CA THR A 67 8.95 24.42 -14.02
C THR A 67 9.80 25.50 -13.36
N ASN A 68 9.78 25.56 -12.03
CA ASN A 68 10.46 26.58 -11.22
C ASN A 68 11.05 25.94 -9.95
N PRO A 69 12.32 25.50 -9.98
CA PRO A 69 12.94 24.82 -8.83
C PRO A 69 13.30 25.75 -7.67
N SER A 70 13.16 27.07 -7.83
CA SER A 70 13.47 28.08 -6.81
C SER A 70 12.28 28.48 -5.92
N LEU A 71 11.11 27.85 -6.09
CA LEU A 71 9.92 28.15 -5.30
C LEU A 71 10.10 27.73 -3.84
N TYR A 72 9.68 28.61 -2.95
CA TYR A 72 9.66 28.35 -1.52
C TYR A 72 8.45 27.48 -1.12
N LEU A 73 8.54 26.88 0.06
CA LEU A 73 7.52 25.95 0.56
C LEU A 73 6.16 26.63 0.75
N ASP A 74 6.16 27.86 1.26
CA ASP A 74 4.96 28.69 1.46
C ASP A 74 4.28 29.04 0.13
N GLU A 75 5.04 29.38 -0.90
CA GLU A 75 4.51 29.65 -2.25
C GLU A 75 3.85 28.39 -2.85
N ILE A 76 4.46 27.22 -2.66
CA ILE A 76 3.88 25.94 -3.10
C ILE A 76 2.59 25.64 -2.33
N GLN A 77 2.54 25.95 -1.03
CA GLN A 77 1.35 25.77 -0.22
C GLN A 77 0.21 26.70 -0.65
N GLU A 78 0.49 27.97 -0.94
CA GLU A 78 -0.50 28.93 -1.43
C GLU A 78 -1.05 28.52 -2.80
N GLN A 79 -0.20 28.06 -3.72
CA GLN A 79 -0.63 27.55 -5.02
C GLN A 79 -1.49 26.29 -4.89
N LEU A 80 -1.15 25.38 -3.96
CA LEU A 80 -1.96 24.19 -3.68
C LEU A 80 -3.33 24.55 -3.09
N LEU A 81 -3.39 25.51 -2.17
CA LEU A 81 -4.64 26.01 -1.57
C LEU A 81 -5.54 26.62 -2.65
N THR A 82 -4.96 27.48 -3.48
CA THR A 82 -5.65 28.12 -4.62
C THR A 82 -6.18 27.08 -5.60
N THR A 83 -5.38 26.06 -5.94
CA THR A 83 -5.76 25.00 -6.89
C THR A 83 -6.84 24.07 -6.33
N ARG A 84 -6.83 23.81 -5.02
CA ARG A 84 -7.87 23.03 -4.34
C ARG A 84 -9.19 23.80 -4.15
N GLY A 85 -9.21 25.11 -4.41
CA GLY A 85 -10.40 25.95 -4.24
C GLY A 85 -10.84 26.10 -2.79
N ILE A 86 -9.91 25.96 -1.84
CA ILE A 86 -10.16 26.17 -0.42
C ILE A 86 -9.66 27.58 -0.11
N GLU A 87 -10.57 28.56 -0.10
CA GLU A 87 -10.32 29.92 0.42
C GLU A 87 -10.01 29.91 1.92
#